data_AF-A0A7J4M4H1-F1
#
_entry.id   AF-A0A7J4M4H1-F1
#
_cell.length_a   1.000
_cell.length_b   1.000
_cell.length_c   1.000
_cell.angle_alpha   90.00
_cell.angle_beta   90.00
_cell.angle_gamma   90.00
#
_symmetry.space_group_name_H-M   'P 1'
#
loop_
_entity.id
_entity.type
_entity.pdbx_description
1 polymer ?
#
loop_
_entity_poly.entity_id
_entity_poly.type
_entity_poly.pdbx_seq_one_letter_code
_entity_poly.pdbx_strand_id
1 'polypeptide(L)' 'MTNINIELKGYTAEVVEKMLVDGYAKTKTEAIRLALFEFDQIHKLTEEELYAKAAGKMLKDLKSGKEKTSKYVTMRV' A
#
# COMPACT_ATOMS: atom_id res chain seq x y z
N MET A 1 -10.66 9.46 -18.33
CA MET A 1 -11.09 8.32 -17.50
C MET A 1 -10.45 7.07 -18.06
N THR A 2 -9.59 6.41 -17.29
CA THR A 2 -8.98 5.14 -17.69
C THR A 2 -9.98 4.03 -17.42
N ASN A 3 -10.24 3.17 -18.40
CA ASN A 3 -11.08 1.99 -18.25
C ASN A 3 -10.18 0.76 -18.13
N ILE A 4 -10.46 -0.12 -17.17
CA ILE A 4 -9.71 -1.35 -16.94
C ILE A 4 -10.68 -2.51 -17.09
N ASN A 5 -10.37 -3.45 -17.97
CA ASN A 5 -11.13 -4.68 -18.09
C ASN A 5 -10.50 -5.76 -17.20
N ILE A 6 -11.26 -6.25 -16.23
CA ILE A 6 -10.77 -7.21 -15.24
C ILE A 6 -11.69 -8.44 -15.24
N GLU A 7 -11.10 -9.61 -15.46
CA GLU A 7 -11.77 -10.89 -15.21
C GLU A 7 -11.49 -11.35 -13.78
N LEU A 8 -12.54 -11.47 -12.97
CA LEU A 8 -12.46 -12.05 -11.63
C LEU A 8 -12.80 -13.54 -11.69
N LYS A 9 -11.99 -14.38 -11.05
CA LYS A 9 -12.16 -15.84 -11.01
C LYS A 9 -11.95 -16.37 -9.59
N GLY A 10 -12.62 -17.47 -9.26
CA GLY A 10 -12.55 -18.09 -7.95
C GLY A 10 -13.04 -17.15 -6.83
N TYR A 11 -12.32 -17.16 -5.71
CA TYR A 11 -12.74 -16.46 -4.49
C TYR A 11 -13.01 -14.95 -4.67
N THR A 12 -12.25 -14.25 -5.51
CA THR A 12 -12.47 -12.80 -5.71
C THR A 12 -13.78 -12.50 -6.43
N ALA A 13 -14.23 -13.40 -7.32
CA ALA A 13 -15.54 -13.31 -7.94
C ALA A 13 -16.66 -13.58 -6.92
N GLU A 14 -16.47 -14.56 -6.03
CA GLU A 14 -17.41 -14.88 -4.96
C GLU A 14 -17.57 -13.73 -3.97
N VAL A 15 -16.48 -13.06 -3.59
CA VAL A 15 -16.52 -11.88 -2.72
C VAL A 15 -17.30 -10.75 -3.37
N VAL A 16 -17.02 -10.43 -4.64
CA VAL A 16 -17.76 -9.39 -5.36
C VAL A 16 -19.25 -9.74 -5.46
N GLU A 17 -19.60 -11.00 -5.70
CA GLU A 17 -20.99 -11.43 -5.75
C GLU A 17 -21.68 -11.28 -4.39
N LYS A 18 -21.02 -11.67 -3.29
CA LYS A 18 -21.54 -11.44 -1.93
C LYS A 18 -21.78 -9.95 -1.64
N MET A 19 -20.85 -9.07 -2.04
CA MET A 19 -21.03 -7.63 -1.88
C MET A 19 -22.27 -7.10 -2.59
N LEU A 20 -22.68 -7.70 -3.72
CA LEU A 20 -23.92 -7.36 -4.41
C LEU A 20 -25.15 -7.91 -3.69
N VAL A 21 -25.11 -9.20 -3.33
CA VAL A 21 -26.22 -9.89 -2.65
C VAL A 21 -26.55 -9.24 -1.31
N ASP A 22 -25.53 -8.86 -0.55
CA ASP A 22 -25.67 -8.23 0.77
C ASP A 22 -26.00 -6.73 0.67
N GLY A 23 -26.05 -6.17 -0.55
CA GLY A 23 -26.45 -4.78 -0.81
C GLY A 23 -25.38 -3.73 -0.54
N TYR A 24 -24.12 -4.12 -0.35
CA TYR A 24 -23.00 -3.18 -0.19
C TYR A 24 -22.67 -2.43 -1.49
N ALA A 25 -22.97 -3.02 -2.65
CA ALA A 25 -22.78 -2.41 -3.95
C ALA A 25 -23.93 -2.77 -4.90
N LYS A 26 -24.20 -1.92 -5.89
CA LYS A 26 -25.20 -2.17 -6.95
C LYS A 26 -24.60 -2.78 -8.20
N THR A 27 -23.29 -2.59 -8.43
CA THR A 27 -22.59 -3.07 -9.62
C THR A 27 -21.23 -3.67 -9.26
N LYS A 28 -20.72 -4.61 -10.08
CA LYS A 28 -19.38 -5.19 -9.88
C LYS A 28 -18.29 -4.13 -9.84
N THR A 29 -18.40 -3.09 -10.66
CA THR A 29 -17.46 -1.97 -10.67
C THR A 29 -17.48 -1.19 -9.37
N GLU A 30 -18.66 -0.98 -8.78
CA GLU A 30 -18.80 -0.32 -7.49
C GLU A 30 -18.22 -1.17 -6.36
N ALA A 31 -18.49 -2.48 -6.35
CA ALA A 31 -17.92 -3.42 -5.38
C ALA A 31 -16.39 -3.39 -5.42
N ILE A 32 -15.79 -3.43 -6.62
CA ILE A 32 -14.33 -3.36 -6.80
C ILE A 32 -13.78 -2.01 -6.29
N ARG A 33 -14.47 -0.89 -6.58
CA ARG A 33 -14.03 0.43 -6.08
C ARG A 33 -14.08 0.50 -4.55
N LEU A 34 -15.13 -0.05 -3.93
CA LEU A 34 -15.24 -0.12 -2.47
C LEU A 34 -14.13 -0.99 -1.87
N ALA A 35 -13.84 -2.15 -2.47
CA ALA A 35 -12.76 -3.02 -2.01
C ALA A 35 -11.38 -2.34 -2.09
N LEU A 36 -11.11 -1.57 -3.14
CA LEU A 36 -9.87 -0.80 -3.26
C LEU A 36 -9.79 0.33 -2.23
N PHE A 37 -10.90 1.02 -2.00
CA PHE A 37 -10.98 2.06 -0.96
C PHE A 37 -10.74 1.47 0.43
N GLU A 38 -11.39 0.36 0.76
CA GLU A 38 -11.23 -0.32 2.04
C GLU A 38 -9.81 -0.86 2.23
N PHE A 39 -9.21 -1.41 1.17
CA PHE A 39 -7.81 -1.81 1.19
C PHE A 39 -6.89 -0.63 1.55
N ASP A 40 -7.12 0.54 0.95
CA ASP A 40 -6.40 1.77 1.30
C ASP A 40 -6.62 2.15 2.76
N GLN A 41 -7.87 2.14 3.26
CA GLN A 41 -8.15 2.49 4.66
C GLN A 41 -7.44 1.57 5.66
N ILE A 42 -7.43 0.25 5.42
CA ILE A 42 -6.82 -0.74 6.31
C ILE A 42 -5.29 -0.62 6.30
N HIS A 43 -4.69 -0.30 5.15
CA HIS A 43 -3.24 -0.27 4.96
C HIS A 43 -2.68 1.15 4.88
N LYS A 44 -3.49 2.15 5.26
CA LYS A 44 -3.09 3.54 5.28
C LYS A 44 -2.03 3.71 6.35
N LEU A 45 -0.78 3.53 5.96
CA LEU A 45 0.35 3.82 6.82
C LEU A 45 0.32 5.32 7.11
N THR A 46 0.45 5.67 8.38
CA THR A 46 0.74 7.06 8.72
C THR A 46 2.10 7.43 8.12
N GLU A 47 2.32 8.71 7.84
CA GLU A 47 3.64 9.16 7.36
C GLU A 47 4.76 8.70 8.31
N GLU A 48 4.48 8.68 9.62
CA GLU A 48 5.40 8.18 10.65
C GLU A 48 5.76 6.71 10.48
N GLU A 49 4.80 5.84 10.14
CA GLU A 49 5.05 4.42 9.90
C GLU A 49 5.84 4.19 8.60
N LEU A 50 5.58 5.02 7.58
CA LEU A 50 6.39 5.03 6.35
C LEU A 50 7.84 5.43 6.64
N TYR A 51 8.05 6.50 7.42
CA TYR A 51 9.38 6.94 7.83
C TYR A 51 10.06 5.91 8.73
N ALA A 52 9.35 5.28 9.66
CA ALA A 52 9.89 4.23 10.53
C ALA A 52 10.37 3.01 9.71
N LYS A 53 9.59 2.60 8.69
CA LYS A 53 9.97 1.50 7.79
C LYS A 53 11.16 1.86 6.92
N ALA A 54 11.21 3.09 6.39
CA ALA A 54 12.32 3.58 5.59
C ALA A 54 13.61 3.73 6.43
N ALA A 55 13.52 4.34 7.61
CA ALA A 55 14.63 4.50 8.54
C ALA A 55 15.13 3.14 9.05
N GLY A 56 14.23 2.20 9.35
CA GLY A 56 14.59 0.84 9.73
C GLY A 56 15.33 0.09 8.63
N LYS A 57 14.97 0.30 7.36
CA LYS A 57 15.69 -0.25 6.21
C LYS A 57 17.08 0.38 6.07
N MET A 58 17.18 1.71 6.12
CA MET A 58 18.47 2.42 6.09
C MET A 58 19.40 1.98 7.22
N LEU A 59 18.90 1.83 8.44
CA LEU A 59 19.67 1.32 9.57
C LEU A 59 20.18 -0.11 9.36
N LYS A 60 19.37 -0.98 8.74
CA LYS A 60 19.81 -2.34 8.38
C LYS A 60 20.89 -2.32 7.31
N ASP A 61 20.70 -1.51 6.26
CA ASP A 61 21.67 -1.38 5.17
C ASP A 61 23.00 -0.81 5.67
N LEU A 62 22.97 0.16 6.59
CA LEU A 62 24.15 0.67 7.31
C LEU A 62 24.83 -0.40 8.18
N LYS A 63 24.06 -1.15 8.98
CA LYS A 63 24.60 -2.22 9.84
C LYS A 63 25.24 -3.36 9.03
N SER A 64 24.67 -3.67 7.86
CA SER A 64 25.21 -4.67 6.94
C SER A 64 26.45 -4.20 6.17
N GLY A 65 26.80 -2.91 6.25
CA GLY A 65 27.89 -2.31 5.49
C GLY A 65 27.58 -2.11 3.99
N LYS A 66 26.33 -2.38 3.57
CA LYS A 66 25.86 -2.14 2.21
C LYS A 66 25.80 -0.66 1.87
N GLU A 67 25.49 0.17 2.86
CA GLU A 67 25.49 1.63 2.77
C GLU A 67 26.60 2.20 3.66
N LYS A 68 27.31 3.23 3.20
CA LYS A 68 28.38 3.89 3.94
C LYS A 68 28.00 5.34 4.22
N THR A 69 27.99 5.74 5.48
CA THR A 69 27.84 7.15 5.85
C THR A 69 29.13 7.92 5.56
N SER A 70 29.01 9.10 4.95
CA SER A 70 30.10 10.06 4.86
C SER A 70 30.18 10.87 6.17
N LYS A 71 31.40 11.08 6.70
CA LYS A 71 31.60 12.04 7.79
C LYS A 71 31.62 13.44 7.21
N TYR A 72 30.71 14.30 7.65
CA TYR A 72 30.81 15.73 7.40
C TYR A 72 31.98 16.28 8.22
N VAL A 73 32.99 16.81 7.54
CA VAL A 73 34.05 17.60 8.17
C VAL A 73 33.47 18.99 8.40
N THR A 74 33.22 19.35 9.66
CA THR A 74 32.81 20.71 10.02
C THR A 74 33.94 21.67 9.63
N MET A 75 33.79 22.42 8.54
CA MET A 75 34.65 23.57 8.29
C MET A 75 34.38 24.58 9.40
N ARG A 76 35.35 24.75 10.31
CA ARG A 76 35.36 25.88 11.23
C ARG A 76 35.53 27.14 10.38
N VAL A 77 34.50 28.00 10.42
CA VAL A 77 34.56 29.40 9.97
C VAL A 77 35.37 30.19 10.97
#